data_AF-A0A969Y0G6-F1
#
_entry.id   AF-A0A969Y0G6-F1
#
_cell.length_a   1.000
_cell.length_b   1.000
_cell.length_c   1.000
_cell.angle_alpha   90.00
_cell.angle_beta   90.00
_cell.angle_gamma   90.00
#
_symmetry.space_group_name_H-M   'P 1'
#
loop_
_entity.id
_entity.type
_entity.pdbx_description
1 polymer ?
#
loop_
_entity_poly.entity_id
_entity_poly.type
_entity_poly.pdbx_seq_one_letter_code
_entity_poly.pdbx_strand_id
1 'polypeptide(L)'
;MDKRTRCKNAIRALLRGSGIAAPRGLWTRKGLAWLRALAWPDLACRVQRDLLLAELETFNQQVRTVTGVLDQLGRTHPGMTLLQTIPGVGPRTAETIIAYVDDPGRFGRTRQLGA
;
A
#
# COMPACT_ATOMS: atom_id res chain seq x y z
N MET A 1 10.38 5.39 -1.13
CA MET A 1 9.66 4.37 -0.33
C MET A 1 8.21 4.79 -0.17
N ASP A 2 7.29 3.84 -0.31
CA ASP A 2 5.84 4.02 -0.15
C ASP A 2 5.43 4.40 1.29
N LYS A 3 4.46 5.31 1.47
CA LYS A 3 4.00 5.81 2.79
C LYS A 3 3.48 4.67 3.67
N ARG A 4 2.66 3.78 3.10
CA ARG A 4 2.12 2.60 3.80
C ARG A 4 3.23 1.64 4.22
N THR A 5 4.24 1.45 3.36
CA THR A 5 5.42 0.64 3.67
C THR A 5 6.24 1.23 4.81
N ARG A 6 6.42 2.56 4.85
CA ARG A 6 7.08 3.23 5.99
C ARG A 6 6.31 3.04 7.29
N CYS A 7 4.98 3.20 7.27
CA CYS A 7 4.13 2.98 8.44
C CYS A 7 4.23 1.52 8.96
N LYS A 8 4.17 0.53 8.07
CA LYS A 8 4.40 -0.89 8.42
C LYS A 8 5.77 -1.13 9.06
N ASN A 9 6.80 -0.45 8.55
CA ASN A 9 8.15 -0.57 9.09
C ASN A 9 8.28 0.12 10.46
N ALA A 10 7.60 1.25 10.67
CA ALA A 10 7.53 1.93 11.96
C ALA A 10 6.87 1.05 13.03
N ILE A 11 5.76 0.37 12.70
CA ILE A 11 5.11 -0.60 13.61
C ILE A 11 6.07 -1.76 13.95
N ARG A 12 6.81 -2.29 12.97
CA ARG A 12 7.81 -3.34 13.24
C ARG A 12 8.96 -2.84 14.10
N ALA A 13 9.39 -1.59 13.91
CA ALA A 13 10.42 -0.98 14.74
C ALA A 13 9.94 -0.79 16.18
N LEU A 14 8.70 -0.33 16.36
CA LEU A 14 8.07 -0.22 17.69
C LEU A 14 8.02 -1.57 18.41
N LEU A 15 7.57 -2.63 17.72
CA LEU A 15 7.56 -3.99 18.27
C LEU A 15 8.96 -4.45 18.70
N ARG A 16 9.99 -4.24 17.86
CA ARG A 16 11.38 -4.58 18.19
C ARG A 16 11.91 -3.76 19.37
N GLY A 17 11.62 -2.46 19.39
CA GLY A 17 12.03 -1.55 20.47
C GLY A 17 11.45 -1.96 21.82
N SER A 18 10.27 -2.56 21.83
CA SER A 18 9.65 -3.12 23.05
C SER A 18 9.97 -4.61 23.29
N GLY A 19 10.90 -5.20 22.53
CA GLY A 19 11.30 -6.60 22.70
C GLY A 19 10.25 -7.64 22.26
N ILE A 20 9.26 -7.23 21.46
CA ILE A 20 8.13 -8.07 21.06
C ILE A 20 8.37 -8.64 19.66
N ALA A 21 8.40 -9.98 19.56
CA ALA A 21 8.52 -10.66 18.27
C ALA A 21 7.22 -10.56 17.46
N ALA A 22 7.32 -10.05 16.23
CA ALA A 22 6.18 -9.97 15.33
C ALA A 22 5.78 -11.35 14.77
N PRO A 23 4.49 -11.71 14.73
CA PRO A 23 4.04 -12.94 14.08
C PRO A 23 4.26 -12.87 12.56
N ARG A 24 4.47 -14.03 11.92
CA ARG A 24 4.64 -14.15 10.45
C ARG A 24 3.50 -13.50 9.66
N GLY A 25 2.28 -13.56 10.20
CA GLY A 25 1.07 -13.01 9.60
C GLY A 25 0.64 -11.63 10.12
N LEU A 26 1.57 -10.75 10.54
CA LEU A 26 1.24 -9.46 11.18
C LEU A 26 0.21 -8.61 10.43
N TRP A 27 0.26 -8.58 9.10
CA TRP A 27 -0.64 -7.75 8.28
C TRP A 27 -1.95 -8.44 7.88
N THR A 28 -2.19 -9.66 8.37
CA THR A 28 -3.48 -10.34 8.20
C THR A 28 -4.50 -9.77 9.19
N ARG A 29 -5.80 -10.06 8.99
CA ARG A 29 -6.84 -9.70 9.97
C ARG A 29 -6.51 -10.20 11.38
N LYS A 30 -6.06 -11.46 11.49
CA LYS A 30 -5.65 -12.09 12.75
C LYS A 30 -4.42 -11.39 13.36
N GLY A 31 -3.42 -11.06 12.54
CA GLY A 31 -2.22 -10.35 12.99
C GLY A 31 -2.49 -8.93 13.48
N LEU A 32 -3.38 -8.20 12.79
CA LEU A 32 -3.79 -6.86 13.22
C LEU A 32 -4.66 -6.90 14.49
N ALA A 33 -5.51 -7.92 14.64
CA ALA A 33 -6.26 -8.14 15.87
C ALA A 33 -5.31 -8.43 17.05
N TRP A 34 -4.31 -9.29 16.84
CA TRP A 34 -3.25 -9.55 17.81
C TRP A 34 -2.50 -8.26 18.19
N LEU A 35 -2.13 -7.42 17.22
CA LEU A 35 -1.41 -6.17 17.48
C LEU A 35 -2.22 -5.19 18.35
N ARG A 36 -3.55 -5.09 18.11
CA ARG A 36 -4.46 -4.28 18.91
C ARG A 36 -4.61 -4.81 20.35
N ALA A 37 -4.71 -6.13 20.50
CA ALA A 37 -4.89 -6.79 21.78
C ALA A 37 -3.60 -6.91 22.61
N LEU A 38 -2.44 -6.72 21.98
CA LEU A 38 -1.13 -6.82 22.63
C LEU A 38 -1.05 -5.86 23.83
N ALA A 39 -0.69 -6.40 24.99
CA ALA A 39 -0.45 -5.62 26.19
C ALA A 39 0.90 -4.93 26.07
N TRP A 40 0.89 -3.61 25.99
CA TRP A 40 2.12 -2.81 26.01
C TRP A 40 2.43 -2.40 27.44
N PRO A 41 3.68 -2.60 27.90
CA PRO A 41 4.09 -2.22 29.25
C PRO A 41 4.16 -0.70 29.44
N ASP A 42 4.42 0.04 28.35
CA ASP A 42 4.55 1.49 28.36
C ASP A 42 3.37 2.19 27.67
N LEU A 43 2.86 3.26 28.29
CA LEU A 43 1.73 4.05 27.77
C LEU A 43 2.10 4.76 26.47
N ALA A 44 3.32 5.30 26.36
CA ALA A 44 3.74 6.01 25.15
C ALA A 44 3.81 5.05 23.96
N CYS A 45 4.34 3.84 24.14
CA CYS A 45 4.35 2.80 23.13
C CYS A 45 2.93 2.38 22.71
N ARG A 46 1.99 2.28 23.65
CA ARG A 46 0.58 1.98 23.35
C ARG A 46 -0.05 3.05 22.47
N VAL A 47 0.12 4.33 22.84
CA VAL A 47 -0.40 5.46 22.07
C VAL A 47 0.23 5.50 20.67
N GLN A 48 1.54 5.31 20.59
CA GLN A 48 2.26 5.28 19.32
C GLN A 48 1.76 4.14 18.41
N ARG A 49 1.52 2.94 18.96
CA ARG A 49 0.89 1.84 18.22
C ARG A 49 -0.45 2.27 17.64
N ASP A 50 -1.32 2.86 18.44
CA ASP A 50 -2.69 3.21 18.02
C ASP A 50 -2.69 4.26 16.91
N LEU A 51 -1.80 5.26 17.00
CA LEU A 51 -1.61 6.25 15.93
C LEU A 51 -1.11 5.62 14.64
N LEU A 52 -0.11 4.73 14.72
CA LEU A 52 0.41 4.02 13.54
C LEU A 52 -0.63 3.09 12.92
N LEU A 53 -1.49 2.45 13.74
CA LEU A 53 -2.58 1.63 13.25
C LEU A 53 -3.62 2.45 12.49
N ALA A 54 -4.02 3.61 13.02
CA ALA A 54 -4.95 4.52 12.35
C ALA A 54 -4.36 5.07 11.03
N GLU A 55 -3.08 5.40 11.02
CA GLU A 55 -2.37 5.83 9.81
C GLU A 55 -2.33 4.72 8.76
N LEU A 56 -2.03 3.48 9.17
CA LEU A 56 -2.03 2.32 8.29
C LEU A 56 -3.42 2.05 7.69
N GLU A 57 -4.48 2.20 8.48
CA GLU A 57 -5.86 2.10 7.99
C GLU A 57 -6.18 3.16 6.95
N THR A 58 -5.78 4.40 7.20
CA THR A 58 -5.94 5.52 6.26
C THR A 58 -5.23 5.22 4.93
N PHE A 59 -3.98 4.77 4.98
CA PHE A 59 -3.25 4.40 3.76
C PHE A 59 -3.88 3.21 3.04
N ASN A 60 -4.36 2.20 3.77
CA ASN A 60 -5.08 1.08 3.16
C ASN A 60 -6.35 1.57 2.43
N GLN A 61 -7.07 2.53 3.01
CA GLN A 61 -8.26 3.09 2.38
C GLN A 61 -7.92 3.89 1.13
N GLN A 62 -6.89 4.74 1.18
CA GLN A 62 -6.43 5.50 0.03
C GLN A 62 -6.03 4.58 -1.14
N VAL A 63 -5.29 3.50 -0.85
CA VAL A 63 -4.94 2.49 -1.87
C VAL A 63 -6.21 1.88 -2.47
N ARG A 64 -7.18 1.45 -1.64
CA ARG A 64 -8.45 0.89 -2.14
C ARG A 64 -9.22 1.88 -3.02
N THR A 65 -9.29 3.15 -2.62
CA THR A 65 -9.99 4.18 -3.38
C THR A 65 -9.34 4.37 -4.76
N VAL A 66 -8.02 4.53 -4.80
CA VAL A 66 -7.29 4.70 -6.06
C VAL A 66 -7.44 3.45 -6.93
N THR A 67 -7.25 2.25 -6.38
CA THR A 67 -7.44 1.00 -7.13
C THR A 67 -8.86 0.86 -7.67
N GLY A 68 -9.89 1.22 -6.90
CA GLY A 68 -11.29 1.16 -7.36
C GLY A 68 -11.58 2.09 -8.53
N VAL A 69 -11.05 3.32 -8.50
CA VAL A 69 -11.16 4.27 -9.63
C VAL A 69 -10.45 3.71 -10.86
N LEU A 70 -9.26 3.13 -10.68
CA LEU A 70 -8.51 2.53 -11.78
C LEU A 70 -9.21 1.31 -12.37
N ASP A 71 -9.81 0.44 -11.55
CA ASP A 71 -10.59 -0.69 -12.02
C ASP A 71 -11.82 -0.24 -12.82
N GLN A 72 -12.45 0.87 -12.43
CA GLN A 72 -13.56 1.45 -13.19
C GLN A 72 -13.12 1.99 -14.55
N LEU A 73 -12.00 2.72 -14.59
CA LEU A 73 -11.42 3.24 -15.84
C LEU A 73 -10.92 2.11 -16.76
N GLY A 74 -10.40 1.02 -16.17
CA GLY A 74 -9.80 -0.10 -16.90
C GLY A 74 -10.80 -0.99 -17.60
N ARG A 75 -12.05 -1.05 -17.13
CA ARG A 75 -13.14 -1.71 -17.84
C ARG A 75 -13.44 -1.09 -19.20
N THR A 76 -13.00 0.15 -19.42
CA THR A 76 -13.25 0.90 -20.65
C THR A 76 -12.10 0.79 -21.65
N HIS A 77 -10.91 0.29 -21.27
CA HIS A 77 -9.71 0.29 -22.12
C HIS A 77 -8.92 -1.04 -22.09
N PRO A 78 -8.69 -1.69 -23.25
CA PRO A 78 -8.03 -3.01 -23.33
C PRO A 78 -6.59 -3.09 -22.77
N GLY A 79 -5.88 -1.96 -22.68
CA GLY A 79 -4.48 -1.90 -22.23
C GLY A 79 -4.26 -2.03 -20.71
N MET A 80 -5.32 -1.91 -19.90
CA MET A 80 -5.22 -1.89 -18.43
C MET A 80 -5.14 -3.27 -17.77
N THR A 81 -5.30 -4.35 -18.53
CA THR A 81 -5.12 -5.73 -18.07
C THR A 81 -3.74 -5.94 -17.42
N LEU A 82 -2.70 -5.24 -17.91
CA LEU A 82 -1.33 -5.36 -17.36
C LEU A 82 -1.20 -4.73 -15.96
N LEU A 83 -1.90 -3.63 -15.69
CA LEU A 83 -1.87 -2.95 -14.39
C LEU A 83 -2.56 -3.75 -13.30
N GLN A 84 -3.60 -4.50 -13.65
CA GLN A 84 -4.31 -5.40 -12.73
C GLN A 84 -3.47 -6.61 -12.28
N THR A 85 -2.41 -6.96 -13.03
CA THR A 85 -1.51 -8.08 -12.68
C THR A 85 -0.45 -7.72 -11.66
N ILE A 86 -0.29 -6.44 -11.29
CA ILE A 86 0.78 -5.97 -10.41
C ILE A 86 0.27 -5.87 -8.97
N PRO A 87 0.62 -6.81 -8.08
CA PRO A 87 0.19 -6.75 -6.68
C PRO A 87 1.00 -5.67 -5.96
N GLY A 88 0.33 -4.71 -5.32
CA GLY A 88 1.02 -3.72 -4.48
C GLY A 88 1.60 -2.53 -5.24
N VAL A 89 0.82 -1.98 -6.16
CA VAL A 89 1.05 -0.69 -6.83
C VAL A 89 1.40 0.38 -5.78
N GLY A 90 2.69 0.70 -5.70
CA GLY A 90 3.20 1.76 -4.84
C GLY A 90 3.05 3.14 -5.50
N PRO A 91 3.39 4.23 -4.81
CA PRO A 91 3.19 5.61 -5.29
C PRO A 91 3.90 5.92 -6.61
N ARG A 92 5.06 5.30 -6.91
CA ARG A 92 5.71 5.42 -8.24
C ARG A 92 4.90 4.76 -9.36
N THR A 93 4.23 3.66 -9.06
CA THR A 93 3.37 2.96 -10.02
C THR A 93 2.06 3.72 -10.18
N ALA A 94 1.53 4.35 -9.13
CA ALA A 94 0.39 5.27 -9.24
C ALA A 94 0.71 6.49 -10.12
N GLU A 95 1.93 7.06 -10.03
CA GLU A 95 2.41 8.11 -10.96
C GLU A 95 2.48 7.61 -12.41
N THR A 96 3.00 6.40 -12.64
CA THR A 96 3.02 5.79 -13.99
C THR A 96 1.60 5.58 -14.53
N ILE A 97 0.65 5.23 -13.67
CA ILE A 97 -0.75 5.01 -14.04
C ILE A 97 -1.45 6.34 -14.37
N ILE A 98 -1.23 7.40 -13.58
CA ILE A 98 -1.73 8.73 -13.90
C ILE A 98 -1.17 9.18 -15.25
N ALA A 99 0.13 9.03 -15.49
CA ALA A 99 0.73 9.36 -16.79
C ALA A 99 0.16 8.55 -17.96
N TYR A 100 -0.30 7.31 -17.73
CA TYR A 100 -0.93 6.46 -18.75
C TYR A 100 -2.39 6.86 -19.04
N VAL A 101 -3.10 7.34 -18.01
CA VAL A 101 -4.49 7.80 -18.11
C VAL A 101 -4.56 9.23 -18.66
N ASP A 102 -3.57 10.07 -18.36
CA ASP A 102 -3.50 11.48 -18.77
C ASP A 102 -3.15 11.65 -20.25
N ASP A 103 -2.46 10.67 -20.87
CA ASP A 103 -2.07 10.75 -22.28
C ASP A 103 -2.29 9.44 -23.06
N PRO A 104 -3.56 9.08 -23.37
CA PRO A 104 -3.88 7.93 -24.24
C PRO A 104 -3.44 8.14 -25.70
N GLY A 105 -3.02 9.35 -26.10
CA GLY A 105 -2.61 9.70 -27.47
C GLY A 105 -1.11 9.56 -27.76
N ARG A 106 -0.27 9.41 -26.74
CA ARG A 106 1.19 9.51 -26.89
C ARG A 106 1.85 8.39 -27.70
N PHE A 107 1.19 7.25 -27.84
CA PHE A 107 1.71 6.13 -28.64
C PHE A 107 0.86 5.88 -29.89
N GLY A 108 0.61 6.95 -30.64
CA GLY A 108 0.13 6.88 -32.03
C GLY A 108 1.15 6.32 -33.04
N ARG A 109 2.29 5.72 -32.63
CA ARG A 109 3.20 4.98 -33.53
C ARG A 109 3.90 3.82 -32.83
N THR A 110 3.47 2.62 -33.19
CA THR A 110 4.19 1.35 -33.02
C THR A 110 5.45 1.34 -33.89
N ARG A 111 6.57 1.87 -33.40
CA ARG A 111 7.90 1.49 -33.90
C ARG A 111 8.97 1.87 -32.89
N GLN A 112 9.86 0.91 -32.61
CA GLN A 112 11.03 0.95 -31.73
C GLN A 112 10.80 0.65 -30.24
N LEU A 113 10.59 -0.63 -29.94
CA LEU A 113 11.29 -1.27 -28.84
C LEU A 113 12.22 -2.32 -29.45
N GLY A 114 13.51 -2.02 -29.44
CA GLY A 114 14.58 -2.82 -30.00
C GLY A 114 15.92 -2.13 -29.74
N ALA A 115 16.43 -2.30 -28.51
CA ALA A 115 17.83 -2.29 -28.07
C ALA A 115 17.87 -2.40 -26.54
#